data_AF-A0A833QVN0-F1
#
_entry.id   AF-A0A833QVN0-F1
#
_cell.length_a   1.000
_cell.length_b   1.000
_cell.length_c   1.000
_cell.angle_alpha   90.00
_cell.angle_beta   90.00
_cell.angle_gamma   90.00
#
_symmetry.space_group_name_H-M   'P 1'
#
loop_
_entity.id
_entity.type
_entity.pdbx_description
1 polymer ?
#
loop_
_entity_poly.entity_id
_entity_poly.type
_entity_poly.pdbx_seq_one_letter_code
_entity_poly.pdbx_strand_id
1 'polypeptide(L)'
;MEEYLENLKSFRSYVKDAEDEASKRSAEEQRQTTAIETLENDLNLVRSEVAKVSVEKGEMVKEKYKAEWEITEKQKKITSLETECSTLKQTLDLLHQEINTISEKLNAKRSFYANTIENFVAKLKDQEEWINKHKVSRQGELLLQVEGSPCKKSHVEGGYGFANEGKSEEMQTQNCEKEKGFKLQMELTEQKKEALEAKRSTLISETLQNKELLNQEKQLMEAMPHNLAEMELNALEEEQKALLRDKDGEVEYIQSLQDRINALKEVSCGVTCNCGVQYEVSLKRGS
;
A
#
# COMPACT_ATOMS: atom_id res chain seq x y z
N MET A 1 112.74 -2.34 14.59
CA MET A 1 111.96 -1.31 13.86
C MET A 1 110.84 -1.94 13.03
N GLU A 2 111.00 -3.15 12.46
CA GLU A 2 109.91 -3.89 11.78
C GLU A 2 108.60 -3.98 12.58
N GLU A 3 108.66 -4.47 13.81
CA GLU A 3 107.47 -4.78 14.62
C GLU A 3 106.57 -3.55 14.86
N TYR A 4 107.17 -2.37 15.02
CA TYR A 4 106.45 -1.10 15.13
C TYR A 4 105.74 -0.73 13.82
N LEU A 5 106.40 -0.93 12.67
CA LEU A 5 105.82 -0.68 11.35
C LEU A 5 104.69 -1.67 11.04
N GLU A 6 104.83 -2.92 11.48
CA GLU A 6 103.81 -3.95 11.35
C GLU A 6 102.56 -3.63 12.18
N ASN A 7 102.75 -3.17 13.42
CA ASN A 7 101.67 -2.66 14.27
C ASN A 7 100.94 -1.45 13.65
N LEU A 8 101.67 -0.52 13.04
CA LEU A 8 101.05 0.64 12.37
C LEU A 8 100.23 0.22 11.15
N LYS A 9 100.66 -0.79 10.38
CA LYS A 9 99.89 -1.34 9.26
C LYS A 9 98.60 -2.00 9.75
N SER A 10 98.68 -2.81 10.81
CA SER A 10 97.51 -3.44 11.43
C SER A 10 96.53 -2.41 11.97
N PHE A 11 97.01 -1.37 12.65
CA PHE A 11 96.16 -0.28 13.14
C PHE A 11 95.47 0.46 12.00
N ARG A 12 96.19 0.78 10.91
CA ARG A 12 95.59 1.41 9.72
C ARG A 12 94.51 0.53 9.09
N SER A 13 94.73 -0.79 9.00
CA SER A 13 93.71 -1.72 8.52
C SER A 13 92.46 -1.68 9.40
N TYR A 14 92.65 -1.74 10.73
CA TYR A 14 91.55 -1.70 11.68
C TYR A 14 90.73 -0.40 11.60
N VAL A 15 91.40 0.75 11.50
CA VAL A 15 90.72 2.05 11.33
C VAL A 15 89.90 2.06 10.04
N LYS A 16 90.46 1.53 8.95
CA LYS A 16 89.75 1.44 7.67
C LYS A 16 88.51 0.53 7.76
N ASP A 17 88.65 -0.64 8.37
CA ASP A 17 87.52 -1.57 8.56
C ASP A 17 86.42 -0.93 9.43
N ALA A 18 86.81 -0.16 10.46
CA ALA A 18 85.89 0.58 11.32
C ALA A 18 85.18 1.73 10.57
N GLU A 19 85.87 2.45 9.69
CA GLU A 19 85.30 3.48 8.82
C GLU A 19 84.30 2.89 7.81
N ASP A 20 84.65 1.76 7.18
CA ASP A 20 83.77 1.05 6.25
C ASP A 20 82.50 0.55 6.96
N GLU A 21 82.65 0.00 8.17
CA GLU A 21 81.53 -0.45 8.98
C GLU A 21 80.64 0.70 9.49
N ALA A 22 81.24 1.83 9.87
CA ALA A 22 80.49 3.04 10.22
C ALA A 22 79.69 3.59 9.03
N SER A 23 80.27 3.56 7.83
CA SER A 23 79.60 3.99 6.59
C SER A 23 78.41 3.09 6.25
N LYS A 24 78.56 1.77 6.38
CA LYS A 24 77.44 0.81 6.21
C LYS A 24 76.33 1.03 7.22
N ARG A 25 76.67 1.22 8.50
CA ARG A 25 75.68 1.49 9.55
C ARG A 25 74.93 2.79 9.31
N SER A 26 75.63 3.87 8.91
CA SER A 26 74.99 5.14 8.59
C SER A 26 74.03 5.04 7.40
N ALA A 27 74.40 4.29 6.35
CA ALA A 27 73.50 4.06 5.21
C ALA A 27 72.25 3.25 5.59
N GLU A 28 72.40 2.24 6.46
CA GLU A 28 71.28 1.45 6.96
C GLU A 28 70.38 2.25 7.91
N GLU A 29 70.94 3.08 8.80
CA GLU A 29 70.17 3.99 9.65
C GLU A 29 69.33 4.95 8.81
N GLN A 30 69.93 5.59 7.80
CA GLN A 30 69.18 6.49 6.91
C GLN A 30 68.05 5.76 6.18
N ARG A 31 68.30 4.52 5.73
CA ARG A 31 67.27 3.68 5.10
C ARG A 31 66.12 3.38 6.07
N GLN A 32 66.43 3.06 7.32
CA GLN A 32 65.42 2.81 8.35
C GLN A 32 64.63 4.07 8.70
N THR A 33 65.29 5.22 8.82
CA THR A 33 64.62 6.51 9.06
C THR A 33 63.60 6.82 7.96
N THR A 34 63.99 6.72 6.69
CA THR A 34 63.07 6.96 5.57
C THR A 34 61.91 5.96 5.54
N ALA A 35 62.16 4.69 5.90
CA ALA A 35 61.10 3.68 6.00
C ALA A 35 60.12 3.99 7.12
N ILE A 36 60.60 4.43 8.29
CA ILE A 36 59.77 4.85 9.42
C ILE A 36 58.92 6.07 9.04
N GLU A 37 59.51 7.10 8.46
CA GLU A 37 58.79 8.31 8.01
C GLU A 37 57.69 7.97 7.01
N THR A 38 57.94 7.04 6.09
CA THR A 38 56.94 6.58 5.11
C THR A 38 55.77 5.88 5.82
N LEU A 39 56.05 4.96 6.73
CA LEU A 39 55.01 4.25 7.50
C LEU A 39 54.22 5.18 8.42
N GLU A 40 54.86 6.19 8.99
CA GLU A 40 54.19 7.21 9.81
C GLU A 40 53.19 8.03 8.97
N ASN A 41 53.55 8.38 7.74
CA ASN A 41 52.65 9.06 6.82
C ASN A 41 51.46 8.17 6.43
N ASP A 42 51.71 6.90 6.12
CA ASP A 42 50.65 5.93 5.81
C ASP A 42 49.71 5.73 7.00
N LEU A 43 50.24 5.62 8.23
CA LEU A 43 49.44 5.52 9.45
C LEU A 43 48.57 6.75 9.69
N ASN A 44 49.07 7.95 9.37
CA ASN A 44 48.28 9.17 9.48
C ASN A 44 47.15 9.21 8.45
N LEU A 45 47.39 8.74 7.22
CA LEU A 45 46.38 8.64 6.18
C LEU A 45 45.30 7.62 6.53
N VAL A 46 45.68 6.45 7.05
CA VAL A 46 44.73 5.45 7.57
C VAL A 46 43.90 6.05 8.71
N ARG A 47 44.51 6.80 9.64
CA ARG A 47 43.79 7.47 10.71
C ARG A 47 42.76 8.48 10.21
N SER A 48 43.11 9.29 9.19
CA SER A 48 42.14 10.25 8.63
C SER A 48 40.99 9.54 7.91
N GLU A 49 41.26 8.46 7.18
CA GLU A 49 40.21 7.69 6.49
C GLU A 49 39.29 7.00 7.49
N VAL A 50 39.83 6.41 8.57
CA VAL A 50 39.03 5.81 9.65
C VAL A 50 38.12 6.85 10.31
N ALA A 51 38.63 8.06 10.56
CA ALA A 51 37.82 9.14 11.11
C ALA A 51 36.67 9.53 10.16
N LYS A 52 36.95 9.66 8.86
CA LYS A 52 35.95 9.97 7.83
C LYS A 52 34.86 8.89 7.75
N VAL A 53 35.26 7.62 7.66
CA VAL A 53 34.31 6.48 7.64
C VAL A 53 33.44 6.44 8.89
N SER A 54 33.98 6.80 10.06
CA SER A 54 33.20 6.86 11.30
C SER A 54 32.10 7.91 11.27
N VAL A 55 32.35 9.07 10.63
CA VAL A 55 31.37 10.14 10.45
C VAL A 55 30.30 9.71 9.44
N GLU A 56 30.71 9.21 8.28
CA GLU A 56 29.81 8.72 7.23
C GLU A 56 28.89 7.61 7.75
N LYS A 57 29.43 6.68 8.55
CA LYS A 57 28.63 5.66 9.25
C LYS A 57 27.56 6.29 10.14
N GLY A 58 27.90 7.35 10.88
CA GLY A 58 26.95 8.06 11.73
C GLY A 58 25.82 8.73 10.95
N GLU A 59 26.13 9.30 9.79
CA GLU A 59 25.14 9.90 8.88
C GLU A 59 24.23 8.85 8.26
N MET A 60 24.80 7.76 7.73
CA MET A 60 24.04 6.63 7.18
C MET A 60 23.07 6.03 8.22
N VAL A 61 23.49 5.93 9.49
CA VAL A 61 22.61 5.43 10.56
C VAL A 61 21.41 6.36 10.78
N LYS A 62 21.60 7.69 10.72
CA LYS A 62 20.50 8.66 10.84
C LYS A 62 19.52 8.55 9.66
N GLU A 63 20.04 8.45 8.45
CA GLU A 63 19.23 8.26 7.25
C GLU A 63 18.45 6.94 7.30
N LYS A 64 19.09 5.86 7.77
CA LYS A 64 18.44 4.57 8.00
C LYS A 64 17.26 4.71 8.96
N TYR A 65 17.44 5.35 10.12
CA TYR A 65 16.34 5.53 11.07
C TYR A 65 15.18 6.35 10.49
N LYS A 66 15.48 7.37 9.68
CA LYS A 66 14.45 8.15 8.98
C LYS A 66 13.67 7.28 7.99
N ALA A 67 14.35 6.49 7.18
CA ALA A 67 13.71 5.57 6.24
C ALA A 67 12.85 4.51 6.95
N GLU A 68 13.34 3.93 8.05
CA GLU A 68 12.58 2.96 8.86
C GLU A 68 11.30 3.58 9.45
N TRP A 69 11.37 4.83 9.90
CA TRP A 69 10.20 5.56 10.38
C TRP A 69 9.16 5.77 9.25
N GLU A 70 9.60 6.25 8.08
CA GLU A 70 8.72 6.47 6.92
C GLU A 70 8.05 5.16 6.45
N ILE A 71 8.80 4.06 6.41
CA ILE A 71 8.27 2.73 6.07
C ILE A 71 7.18 2.33 7.06
N THR A 72 7.44 2.51 8.36
CA THR A 72 6.49 2.14 9.41
C THR A 72 5.20 2.97 9.33
N GLU A 73 5.31 4.26 9.01
CA GLU A 73 4.16 5.13 8.83
C GLU A 73 3.33 4.74 7.60
N LYS A 74 4.00 4.46 6.46
CA LYS A 74 3.33 3.97 5.25
C LYS A 74 2.62 2.64 5.51
N GLN A 75 3.25 1.72 6.25
CA GLN A 75 2.65 0.43 6.58
C GLN A 75 1.36 0.59 7.41
N LYS A 76 1.33 1.51 8.38
CA LYS A 76 0.12 1.83 9.15
C LYS A 76 -1.01 2.33 8.24
N LYS A 77 -0.68 3.20 7.28
CA LYS A 77 -1.66 3.73 6.31
C LYS A 77 -2.21 2.62 5.41
N ILE A 78 -1.35 1.72 4.94
CA ILE A 78 -1.78 0.54 4.15
C ILE A 78 -2.76 -0.30 4.95
N THR A 79 -2.42 -0.66 6.19
CA THR A 79 -3.32 -1.46 7.04
C THR A 79 -4.66 -0.77 7.29
N SER A 80 -4.67 0.55 7.48
CA SER A 80 -5.92 1.32 7.58
C SER A 80 -6.77 1.17 6.30
N LEU A 81 -6.17 1.38 5.13
CA LEU A 81 -6.88 1.26 3.85
C LEU A 81 -7.37 -0.16 3.57
N GLU A 82 -6.61 -1.18 3.93
CA GLU A 82 -7.02 -2.59 3.81
C GLU A 82 -8.28 -2.89 4.64
N THR A 83 -8.38 -2.31 5.85
CA THR A 83 -9.58 -2.44 6.68
C THR A 83 -10.78 -1.74 6.04
N GLU A 84 -10.59 -0.53 5.52
CA GLU A 84 -11.65 0.22 4.81
C GLU A 84 -12.14 -0.51 3.56
N CYS A 85 -11.22 -1.04 2.74
CA CYS A 85 -11.56 -1.87 1.58
C CYS A 85 -12.37 -3.10 1.98
N SER A 86 -12.03 -3.75 3.09
CA SER A 86 -12.76 -4.91 3.60
C SER A 86 -14.18 -4.53 4.03
N THR A 87 -14.35 -3.40 4.73
CA THR A 87 -15.67 -2.88 5.11
C THR A 87 -16.50 -2.49 3.89
N LEU A 88 -15.90 -1.84 2.89
CA LEU A 88 -16.57 -1.47 1.65
C LEU A 88 -17.04 -2.70 0.87
N LYS A 89 -16.19 -3.74 0.79
CA LYS A 89 -16.55 -5.02 0.17
C LYS A 89 -17.75 -5.65 0.86
N GLN A 90 -17.74 -5.75 2.19
CA GLN A 90 -18.87 -6.26 2.96
C GLN A 90 -20.16 -5.46 2.70
N THR A 91 -20.05 -4.13 2.63
CA THR A 91 -21.19 -3.24 2.34
C THR A 91 -21.74 -3.50 0.94
N LEU A 92 -20.88 -3.68 -0.06
CA LEU A 92 -21.29 -4.01 -1.42
C LEU A 92 -22.00 -5.35 -1.51
N ASP A 93 -21.50 -6.37 -0.80
CA ASP A 93 -22.12 -7.70 -0.75
C ASP A 93 -23.53 -7.63 -0.16
N LEU A 94 -23.72 -6.85 0.91
CA LEU A 94 -25.05 -6.60 1.51
C LEU A 94 -26.00 -5.89 0.54
N LEU A 95 -25.54 -4.86 -0.17
CA LEU A 95 -26.36 -4.17 -1.16
C LEU A 95 -26.79 -5.09 -2.31
N HIS A 96 -25.89 -5.96 -2.79
CA HIS A 96 -26.24 -6.96 -3.79
C HIS A 96 -27.31 -7.94 -3.27
N GLN A 97 -27.21 -8.38 -2.02
CA GLN A 97 -28.24 -9.23 -1.39
C GLN A 97 -29.60 -8.52 -1.30
N GLU A 98 -29.62 -7.23 -0.92
CA GLU A 98 -30.85 -6.44 -0.86
C GLU A 98 -31.48 -6.27 -2.25
N ILE A 99 -30.68 -5.95 -3.27
CA ILE A 99 -31.14 -5.83 -4.66
C ILE A 99 -31.77 -7.13 -5.13
N ASN A 100 -31.11 -8.28 -4.90
CA ASN A 100 -31.63 -9.59 -5.28
C ASN A 100 -32.96 -9.88 -4.57
N THR A 101 -33.02 -9.62 -3.26
CA THR A 101 -34.23 -9.82 -2.45
C THR A 101 -35.40 -8.97 -2.95
N ILE A 102 -35.15 -7.70 -3.29
CA ILE A 102 -36.18 -6.79 -3.82
C ILE A 102 -36.61 -7.24 -5.22
N SER A 103 -35.67 -7.66 -6.06
CA SER A 103 -35.93 -8.15 -7.42
C SER A 103 -36.82 -9.39 -7.41
N GLU A 104 -36.55 -10.35 -6.53
CA GLU A 104 -37.40 -11.53 -6.33
C GLU A 104 -38.83 -11.15 -5.91
N LYS A 105 -38.98 -10.26 -4.93
CA LYS A 105 -40.29 -9.76 -4.48
C LYS A 105 -41.05 -9.05 -5.61
N LEU A 106 -40.35 -8.27 -6.43
CA LEU A 106 -40.93 -7.57 -7.56
C LEU A 106 -41.40 -8.55 -8.65
N ASN A 107 -40.59 -9.56 -8.97
CA ASN A 107 -40.94 -10.59 -9.94
C ASN A 107 -42.14 -11.41 -9.46
N ALA A 108 -42.19 -11.79 -8.18
CA ALA A 108 -43.35 -12.47 -7.60
C ALA A 108 -44.64 -11.64 -7.75
N LYS A 109 -44.58 -10.32 -7.50
CA LYS A 109 -45.73 -9.42 -7.73
C LYS A 109 -46.12 -9.35 -9.20
N ARG A 110 -45.15 -9.22 -10.12
CA ARG A 110 -45.41 -9.19 -11.57
C ARG A 110 -46.11 -10.47 -12.02
N SER A 111 -45.64 -11.64 -11.60
CA SER A 111 -46.28 -12.93 -11.91
C SER A 111 -47.69 -13.03 -11.33
N PHE A 112 -47.91 -12.56 -10.10
CA PHE A 112 -49.26 -12.52 -9.51
C PHE A 112 -50.24 -11.69 -10.35
N TYR A 113 -49.84 -10.49 -10.77
CA TYR A 113 -50.69 -9.64 -11.60
C TYR A 113 -50.91 -10.21 -13.01
N ALA A 114 -49.89 -10.78 -13.63
CA ALA A 114 -50.02 -11.47 -14.91
C ALA A 114 -51.06 -12.60 -14.83
N ASN A 115 -50.93 -13.49 -13.85
CA ASN A 115 -51.88 -14.57 -13.61
C ASN A 115 -53.31 -14.06 -13.34
N THR A 116 -53.43 -12.94 -12.62
CA THR A 116 -54.73 -12.32 -12.33
C THR A 116 -55.39 -11.81 -13.60
N ILE A 117 -54.63 -11.13 -14.47
CA ILE A 117 -55.11 -10.64 -15.77
C ILE A 117 -55.52 -11.82 -16.64
N GLU A 118 -54.69 -12.86 -16.77
CA GLU A 118 -55.00 -14.07 -17.54
C GLU A 118 -56.30 -14.74 -17.07
N ASN A 119 -56.51 -14.82 -15.75
CA ASN A 119 -57.75 -15.36 -15.18
C ASN A 119 -58.98 -14.52 -15.54
N PHE A 120 -58.89 -13.19 -15.45
CA PHE A 120 -59.99 -12.31 -15.87
C PHE A 120 -60.27 -12.41 -17.37
N VAL A 121 -59.23 -12.45 -18.21
CA VAL A 121 -59.37 -12.62 -19.66
C VAL A 121 -60.05 -13.96 -19.99
N ALA A 122 -59.65 -15.06 -19.33
CA ALA A 122 -60.28 -16.36 -19.50
C ALA A 122 -61.77 -16.33 -19.13
N LYS A 123 -62.12 -15.76 -17.96
CA LYS A 123 -63.52 -15.61 -17.54
C LYS A 123 -64.36 -14.77 -18.50
N LEU A 124 -63.80 -13.68 -19.04
CA LEU A 124 -64.50 -12.84 -20.02
C LEU A 124 -64.73 -13.59 -21.33
N LYS A 125 -63.74 -14.38 -21.78
CA LYS A 125 -63.86 -15.21 -22.97
C LYS A 125 -64.93 -16.30 -22.78
N ASP A 126 -64.96 -16.97 -21.62
CA ASP A 126 -66.01 -17.95 -21.29
C ASP A 126 -67.41 -17.31 -21.32
N GLN A 127 -67.55 -16.08 -20.80
CA GLN A 127 -68.80 -15.32 -20.87
C GLN A 127 -69.18 -14.97 -22.31
N GLU A 128 -68.24 -14.52 -23.13
CA GLU A 128 -68.47 -14.24 -24.55
C GLU A 128 -68.93 -15.49 -25.31
N GLU A 129 -68.26 -16.63 -25.10
CA GLU A 129 -68.63 -17.92 -25.68
C GLU A 129 -70.04 -18.37 -25.25
N TRP A 130 -70.36 -18.21 -23.96
CA TRP A 130 -71.70 -18.49 -23.43
C TRP A 130 -72.79 -17.61 -24.08
N ILE A 131 -72.55 -16.30 -24.22
CA ILE A 131 -73.47 -15.37 -24.89
C ILE A 131 -73.65 -15.77 -26.36
N ASN A 132 -72.57 -16.06 -27.07
CA ASN A 132 -72.60 -16.45 -28.48
C ASN A 132 -73.42 -17.72 -28.69
N LYS A 133 -73.24 -18.74 -27.82
CA LYS A 133 -74.04 -19.98 -27.85
C LYS A 133 -75.54 -19.70 -27.66
N HIS A 134 -75.89 -18.82 -26.74
CA HIS A 134 -77.28 -18.45 -26.46
C HIS A 134 -77.92 -17.55 -27.55
N LYS A 135 -77.11 -16.75 -28.25
CA LYS A 135 -77.54 -15.90 -29.37
C LYS A 135 -77.90 -16.73 -30.60
N VAL A 136 -77.10 -17.76 -30.91
CA VAL A 136 -77.38 -18.74 -31.98
C VAL A 136 -78.62 -19.57 -31.65
N SER A 137 -78.82 -19.95 -30.37
CA SER A 137 -80.03 -20.66 -29.95
C SER A 137 -81.31 -19.82 -30.11
N ARG A 138 -81.25 -18.50 -29.91
CA ARG A 138 -82.39 -17.59 -30.13
C ARG A 138 -82.65 -17.26 -31.60
N GLN A 139 -81.63 -17.28 -32.46
CA GLN A 139 -81.83 -17.13 -33.90
C GLN A 139 -82.47 -18.36 -34.56
N GLY A 140 -82.44 -19.53 -33.92
CA GLY A 140 -83.23 -20.70 -34.32
C GLY A 140 -84.71 -20.64 -33.94
N GLU A 141 -85.11 -19.71 -33.06
CA GLU A 141 -86.47 -19.63 -32.47
C GLU A 141 -87.19 -18.30 -32.77
N LEU A 142 -86.58 -17.39 -33.53
CA LEU A 142 -87.17 -16.09 -33.89
C LEU A 142 -87.70 -16.06 -35.33
N LEU A 143 -88.60 -17.00 -35.67
CA LEU A 143 -89.43 -16.92 -36.89
C LEU A 143 -90.92 -17.06 -36.60
N LEU A 144 -91.36 -16.71 -35.38
CA LEU A 144 -92.78 -16.55 -35.09
C LEU A 144 -93.01 -15.50 -34.00
N GLN A 145 -93.94 -14.59 -34.34
CA GLN A 145 -94.63 -13.62 -33.49
C GLN A 145 -93.97 -12.25 -33.30
N VAL A 146 -94.20 -11.43 -34.32
CA VAL A 146 -94.68 -10.05 -34.17
C VAL A 146 -95.97 -10.07 -33.34
N GLU A 147 -96.06 -9.27 -32.28
CA GLU A 147 -97.13 -8.28 -32.03
C GLU A 147 -97.02 -7.61 -30.64
N GLY A 148 -96.99 -6.28 -30.66
CA GLY A 148 -97.53 -5.30 -29.70
C GLY A 148 -97.49 -5.52 -28.18
N SER A 149 -96.85 -4.60 -27.45
CA SER A 149 -97.53 -3.58 -26.61
C SER A 149 -96.56 -2.94 -25.57
N PRO A 150 -96.47 -1.60 -25.44
CA PRO A 150 -95.62 -0.92 -24.46
C PRO A 150 -96.38 -0.35 -23.26
N CYS A 151 -96.02 -0.73 -22.03
CA CYS A 151 -96.41 -0.09 -20.77
C CYS A 151 -95.67 -0.79 -19.61
N LYS A 152 -95.06 -0.17 -18.57
CA LYS A 152 -95.25 1.11 -17.88
C LYS A 152 -93.93 1.52 -17.21
N LYS A 153 -93.69 2.83 -17.14
CA LYS A 153 -92.73 3.46 -16.23
C LYS A 153 -93.35 3.51 -14.82
N SER A 154 -92.61 3.10 -13.80
CA SER A 154 -92.89 3.49 -12.42
C SER A 154 -91.75 4.36 -11.91
N HIS A 155 -92.06 5.65 -11.85
CA HIS A 155 -91.36 6.67 -11.08
C HIS A 155 -91.59 6.38 -9.59
N VAL A 156 -90.53 6.32 -8.79
CA VAL A 156 -90.63 6.46 -7.33
C VAL A 156 -89.81 7.67 -6.94
N GLU A 157 -90.54 8.73 -6.64
CA GLU A 157 -90.09 9.96 -5.99
C GLU A 157 -90.01 9.68 -4.49
N GLY A 158 -88.89 10.04 -3.86
CA GLY A 158 -88.69 9.96 -2.41
C GLY A 158 -87.66 11.00 -2.01
N GLY A 159 -88.15 12.13 -1.51
CA GLY A 159 -87.36 13.33 -1.25
C GLY A 159 -86.93 13.54 0.21
N TYR A 160 -85.95 14.46 0.31
CA TYR A 160 -85.63 15.41 1.38
C TYR A 160 -85.02 14.96 2.71
N GLY A 161 -83.89 15.62 3.04
CA GLY A 161 -83.28 15.67 4.37
C GLY A 161 -81.95 16.43 4.38
N PHE A 162 -82.00 17.76 4.19
CA PHE A 162 -80.88 18.66 4.47
C PHE A 162 -80.66 18.73 5.98
N ALA A 163 -79.44 18.46 6.45
CA ALA A 163 -78.96 18.91 7.75
C ALA A 163 -77.49 19.32 7.58
N ASN A 164 -77.30 20.62 7.40
CA ASN A 164 -76.02 21.28 7.52
C ASN A 164 -76.03 21.94 8.90
N GLU A 165 -75.15 21.53 9.80
CA GLU A 165 -74.67 22.38 10.90
C GLU A 165 -73.52 21.70 11.65
N GLY A 166 -72.44 22.46 11.89
CA GLY A 166 -71.43 22.14 12.90
C GLY A 166 -70.03 21.80 12.40
N LYS A 167 -69.37 22.67 11.62
CA LYS A 167 -67.89 22.66 11.49
C LYS A 167 -67.33 24.06 11.74
N SER A 168 -66.96 24.31 12.98
CA SER A 168 -65.98 25.32 13.39
C SER A 168 -65.67 24.98 14.83
N GLU A 169 -64.68 24.14 15.14
CA GLU A 169 -63.47 24.64 15.81
C GLU A 169 -62.25 23.69 15.72
N GLU A 170 -62.36 22.49 15.14
CA GLU A 170 -61.24 21.52 15.11
C GLU A 170 -60.23 21.71 13.96
N MET A 171 -60.49 22.62 13.02
CA MET A 171 -59.66 22.75 11.80
C MET A 171 -58.41 23.64 11.98
N GLN A 172 -58.27 24.37 13.08
CA GLN A 172 -57.14 25.29 13.31
C GLN A 172 -55.93 24.63 13.99
N THR A 173 -56.13 23.62 14.85
CA THR A 173 -55.03 22.90 15.52
C THR A 173 -54.34 21.90 14.60
N GLN A 174 -55.07 21.23 13.70
CA GLN A 174 -54.51 20.23 12.78
C GLN A 174 -53.66 20.85 11.66
N ASN A 175 -53.90 22.11 11.27
CA ASN A 175 -53.10 22.80 10.27
C ASN A 175 -51.74 23.28 10.84
N CYS A 176 -51.69 23.71 12.10
CA CYS A 176 -50.48 24.21 12.74
C CYS A 176 -49.41 23.12 12.97
N GLU A 177 -49.80 21.88 13.26
CA GLU A 177 -48.87 20.76 13.42
C GLU A 177 -48.28 20.28 12.08
N LYS A 178 -49.09 20.26 11.02
CA LYS A 178 -48.64 19.91 9.66
C LYS A 178 -47.66 20.95 9.11
N GLU A 179 -47.92 22.24 9.36
CA GLU A 179 -47.04 23.35 8.95
C GLU A 179 -45.67 23.29 9.64
N LYS A 180 -45.66 22.96 10.95
CA LYS A 180 -44.42 22.73 11.71
C LYS A 180 -43.64 21.51 11.22
N GLY A 181 -44.33 20.41 10.89
CA GLY A 181 -43.72 19.21 10.32
C GLY A 181 -43.06 19.45 8.96
N PHE A 182 -43.73 20.18 8.07
CA PHE A 182 -43.18 20.58 6.78
C PHE A 182 -41.97 21.51 6.92
N LYS A 183 -42.01 22.45 7.87
CA LYS A 183 -40.89 23.36 8.12
C LYS A 183 -39.63 22.62 8.60
N LEU A 184 -39.78 21.68 9.54
CA LEU A 184 -38.68 20.81 10.00
C LEU A 184 -38.13 19.94 8.87
N GLN A 185 -39.00 19.43 7.99
CA GLN A 185 -38.58 18.64 6.84
C GLN A 185 -37.78 19.47 5.84
N MET A 186 -38.21 20.71 5.56
CA MET A 186 -37.47 21.65 4.72
C MET A 186 -36.09 21.97 5.30
N GLU A 187 -36.02 22.26 6.60
CA GLU A 187 -34.78 22.60 7.29
C GLU A 187 -33.80 21.41 7.28
N LEU A 188 -34.30 20.19 7.48
CA LEU A 188 -33.52 18.96 7.32
C LEU A 188 -33.02 18.75 5.89
N THR A 189 -33.84 19.07 4.87
CA THR A 189 -33.40 18.95 3.47
C THR A 189 -32.37 19.99 3.10
N GLU A 190 -32.45 21.21 3.63
CA GLU A 190 -31.44 22.25 3.40
C GLU A 190 -30.12 21.87 4.04
N GLN A 191 -30.13 21.37 5.29
CA GLN A 191 -28.91 20.84 5.93
C GLN A 191 -28.26 19.69 5.15
N LYS A 192 -29.08 18.78 4.58
CA LYS A 192 -28.56 17.69 3.72
C LYS A 192 -27.94 18.21 2.43
N LYS A 193 -28.51 19.27 1.85
CA LYS A 193 -27.99 19.92 0.65
C LYS A 193 -26.66 20.61 0.94
N GLU A 194 -26.57 21.37 2.03
CA GLU A 194 -25.32 22.01 2.46
C GLU A 194 -24.22 20.97 2.73
N ALA A 195 -24.55 19.87 3.40
CA ALA A 195 -23.62 18.77 3.63
C ALA A 195 -23.14 18.10 2.33
N LEU A 196 -24.01 17.99 1.32
CA LEU A 196 -23.66 17.48 0.00
C LEU A 196 -22.77 18.46 -0.77
N GLU A 197 -23.04 19.77 -0.69
CA GLU A 197 -22.21 20.80 -1.31
C GLU A 197 -20.80 20.86 -0.69
N ALA A 198 -20.70 20.69 0.62
CA ALA A 198 -19.41 20.57 1.31
C ALA A 198 -18.63 19.34 0.81
N LYS A 199 -19.26 18.16 0.77
CA LYS A 199 -18.64 16.92 0.26
C LYS A 199 -18.22 17.05 -1.21
N ARG A 200 -19.04 17.69 -2.04
CA ARG A 200 -18.71 17.97 -3.44
C ARG A 200 -17.46 18.84 -3.56
N SER A 201 -17.36 19.88 -2.73
CA SER A 201 -16.20 20.77 -2.71
C SER A 201 -14.92 20.02 -2.32
N THR A 202 -14.99 19.14 -1.32
CA THR A 202 -13.88 18.25 -0.93
C THR A 202 -13.45 17.34 -2.08
N LEU A 203 -14.39 16.64 -2.72
CA LEU A 203 -14.10 15.74 -3.84
C LEU A 203 -13.44 16.47 -5.02
N ILE A 204 -13.88 17.69 -5.33
CA ILE A 204 -13.27 18.51 -6.38
C ILE A 204 -11.81 18.82 -6.03
N SER A 205 -11.52 19.19 -4.78
CA SER A 205 -10.15 19.45 -4.32
C SER A 205 -9.27 18.21 -4.41
N GLU A 206 -9.76 17.06 -3.94
CA GLU A 206 -9.03 15.78 -4.02
C GLU A 206 -8.77 15.36 -5.48
N THR A 207 -9.76 15.56 -6.36
CA THR A 207 -9.62 15.24 -7.79
C THR A 207 -8.54 16.11 -8.45
N LEU A 208 -8.47 17.40 -8.11
CA LEU A 208 -7.43 18.29 -8.60
C LEU A 208 -6.04 17.87 -8.08
N GLN A 209 -5.95 17.51 -6.80
CA GLN A 209 -4.70 17.04 -6.20
C GLN A 209 -4.21 15.72 -6.83
N ASN A 210 -5.12 14.77 -7.07
CA ASN A 210 -4.78 13.51 -7.74
C ASN A 210 -4.33 13.73 -9.18
N LYS A 211 -4.95 14.68 -9.89
CA LYS A 211 -4.53 15.05 -11.24
C LYS A 211 -3.11 15.62 -11.26
N GLU A 212 -2.75 16.43 -10.27
CA GLU A 212 -1.40 16.97 -10.12
C GLU A 212 -0.38 15.86 -9.84
N LEU A 213 -0.67 14.97 -8.89
CA LEU A 213 0.18 13.81 -8.58
C LEU A 213 0.40 12.90 -9.78
N LEU A 214 -0.66 12.60 -10.54
CA LEU A 214 -0.56 11.79 -11.76
C LEU A 214 0.35 12.45 -12.80
N ASN A 215 0.28 13.77 -12.92
CA ASN A 215 1.11 14.51 -13.86
C ASN A 215 2.59 14.51 -13.44
N GLN A 216 2.86 14.59 -12.13
CA GLN A 216 4.20 14.45 -11.57
C GLN A 216 4.78 13.04 -11.80
N GLU A 217 4.00 11.98 -11.56
CA GLU A 217 4.43 10.61 -11.85
C GLU A 217 4.71 10.40 -13.34
N LYS A 218 3.87 10.96 -14.21
CA LYS A 218 4.07 10.87 -15.66
C LYS A 218 5.39 11.52 -16.09
N GLN A 219 5.69 12.71 -15.56
CA GLN A 219 6.99 13.37 -15.83
C GLN A 219 8.16 12.54 -15.32
N LEU A 220 7.99 11.87 -14.17
CA LEU A 220 9.02 11.01 -13.58
C LEU A 220 9.26 9.75 -14.42
N MET A 221 8.20 9.16 -14.99
CA MET A 221 8.31 8.07 -15.95
C MET A 221 8.97 8.52 -17.27
N GLU A 222 8.64 9.71 -17.76
CA GLU A 222 9.26 10.28 -18.97
C GLU A 222 10.75 10.63 -18.74
N ALA A 223 11.14 10.92 -17.50
CA ALA A 223 12.52 11.17 -17.11
C ALA A 223 13.35 9.89 -16.88
N MET A 224 12.72 8.70 -16.87
CA MET A 224 13.46 7.45 -16.71
C MET A 224 14.30 7.14 -17.97
N PRO A 225 15.57 6.75 -17.80
CA PRO A 225 16.42 6.31 -18.90
C PRO A 225 15.74 5.19 -19.72
N HIS A 226 15.69 5.34 -21.04
CA HIS A 226 14.99 4.42 -21.95
C HIS A 226 15.49 2.97 -21.82
N ASN A 227 16.77 2.78 -21.52
CA ASN A 227 17.39 1.49 -21.26
C ASN A 227 16.86 0.77 -20.01
N LEU A 228 16.37 1.50 -19.01
CA LEU A 228 15.68 0.92 -17.84
C LEU A 228 14.22 0.58 -18.16
N ALA A 229 13.58 1.32 -19.08
CA ALA A 229 12.21 1.07 -19.51
C ALA A 229 12.10 -0.11 -20.50
N GLU A 230 13.15 -0.36 -21.29
CA GLU A 230 13.24 -1.48 -22.25
C GLU A 230 13.72 -2.80 -21.63
N MET A 231 14.31 -2.74 -20.44
CA MET A 231 14.81 -3.93 -19.74
C MET A 231 13.63 -4.74 -19.20
N GLU A 232 13.55 -6.01 -19.60
CA GLU A 232 12.46 -6.89 -19.16
C GLU A 232 12.47 -7.05 -17.65
N LEU A 233 11.28 -6.93 -17.04
CA LEU A 233 11.07 -7.04 -15.59
C LEU A 233 11.66 -8.35 -15.02
N ASN A 234 11.63 -9.41 -15.82
CA ASN A 234 12.24 -10.71 -15.50
C ASN A 234 13.77 -10.64 -15.45
N ALA A 235 14.42 -9.92 -16.38
CA ALA A 235 15.87 -9.75 -16.39
C ALA A 235 16.33 -8.95 -15.16
N LEU A 236 15.56 -7.93 -14.78
CA LEU A 236 15.83 -7.14 -13.57
C LEU A 236 15.67 -7.97 -12.29
N GLU A 237 14.66 -8.84 -12.24
CA GLU A 237 14.44 -9.76 -11.12
C GLU A 237 15.56 -10.82 -11.02
N GLU A 238 16.07 -11.29 -12.17
CA GLU A 238 17.21 -12.21 -12.22
C GLU A 238 18.51 -11.55 -11.74
N GLU A 239 18.81 -10.33 -12.18
CA GLU A 239 19.97 -9.57 -11.68
C GLU A 239 19.87 -9.30 -10.18
N GLN A 240 18.69 -8.91 -9.68
CA GLN A 240 18.48 -8.73 -8.25
C GLN A 240 18.77 -10.02 -7.46
N LYS A 241 18.31 -11.17 -7.96
CA LYS A 241 18.59 -12.48 -7.36
C LYS A 241 20.05 -12.89 -7.48
N ALA A 242 20.77 -12.47 -8.52
CA ALA A 242 22.20 -12.70 -8.65
C ALA A 242 22.98 -11.88 -7.61
N LEU A 243 22.68 -10.57 -7.50
CA LEU A 243 23.31 -9.68 -6.52
C LEU A 243 23.06 -10.11 -5.07
N LEU A 244 21.86 -10.61 -4.77
CA LEU A 244 21.57 -11.16 -3.44
C LEU A 244 22.40 -12.40 -3.13
N ARG A 245 22.63 -13.28 -4.12
CA ARG A 245 23.47 -14.46 -3.96
C ARG A 245 24.94 -14.11 -3.78
N ASP A 246 25.43 -13.12 -4.53
CA ASP A 246 26.81 -12.64 -4.38
C ASP A 246 27.03 -12.04 -2.98
N LYS A 247 26.08 -11.24 -2.51
CA LYS A 247 26.10 -10.71 -1.13
C LYS A 247 26.18 -11.82 -0.09
N ASP A 248 25.38 -12.87 -0.22
CA ASP A 248 25.41 -14.00 0.72
C ASP A 248 26.77 -14.71 0.67
N GLY A 249 27.33 -14.91 -0.52
CA GLY A 249 28.67 -15.49 -0.69
C GLY A 249 29.79 -14.63 -0.09
N GLU A 250 29.71 -13.30 -0.22
CA GLU A 250 30.66 -12.38 0.42
C GLU A 250 30.56 -12.43 1.95
N VAL A 251 29.35 -12.51 2.49
CA VAL A 251 29.12 -12.64 3.94
C VAL A 251 29.70 -13.96 4.46
N GLU A 252 29.47 -15.06 3.75
CA GLU A 252 30.05 -16.37 4.09
C GLU A 252 31.58 -16.36 4.04
N TYR A 253 32.16 -15.72 3.02
CA TYR A 253 33.61 -15.57 2.90
C TYR A 253 34.20 -14.75 4.06
N ILE A 254 33.59 -13.61 4.40
CA ILE A 254 34.00 -12.77 5.53
C ILE A 254 33.89 -13.56 6.83
N GLN A 255 32.82 -14.33 7.03
CA GLN A 255 32.64 -15.17 8.22
C GLN A 255 33.73 -16.25 8.30
N SER A 256 34.06 -16.92 7.19
CA SER A 256 35.14 -17.89 7.12
C SER A 256 36.50 -17.30 7.48
N LEU A 257 36.79 -16.09 6.99
CA LEU A 257 38.01 -15.36 7.37
C LEU A 257 38.04 -15.04 8.86
N GLN A 258 36.91 -14.61 9.42
CA GLN A 258 36.78 -14.31 10.84
C GLN A 258 37.02 -15.56 11.70
N ASP A 259 36.47 -16.71 11.30
CA ASP A 259 36.67 -17.99 11.98
C ASP A 259 38.12 -18.45 11.92
N ARG A 260 38.77 -18.29 10.76
CA ARG A 260 40.20 -18.62 10.58
C ARG A 260 41.11 -17.70 11.40
N ILE A 261 40.78 -16.42 11.49
CA ILE A 261 41.45 -15.47 12.39
C ILE A 261 41.27 -15.89 13.85
N ASN A 262 40.08 -16.35 14.25
CA ASN A 262 39.83 -16.81 15.61
C ASN A 262 40.61 -18.08 15.94
N ALA A 263 40.66 -19.05 15.02
CA ALA A 263 41.49 -20.24 15.16
C ALA A 263 42.99 -19.88 15.36
N LEU A 264 43.50 -18.88 14.63
CA LEU A 264 44.88 -18.41 14.81
C LEU A 264 45.12 -17.68 16.14
N LYS A 265 44.08 -17.11 16.78
CA LYS A 265 44.19 -16.49 18.12
C LYS A 265 44.30 -17.53 19.23
N GLU A 266 43.70 -18.71 19.05
CA GLU A 266 43.76 -19.80 20.03
C GLU A 266 45.11 -20.54 20.03
N VAL A 267 45.90 -20.36 18.97
CA VAL A 267 47.27 -20.89 18.90
C VAL A 267 48.21 -19.94 19.64
N SER A 268 48.50 -20.24 20.92
CA SER A 268 49.66 -19.65 21.61
C SER A 268 50.89 -20.54 21.38
N CYS A 269 51.99 -19.94 20.91
CA CYS A 269 53.22 -20.65 20.65
C CYS A 269 54.29 -20.21 21.65
N GLY A 270 54.81 -21.17 22.41
CA GLY A 270 55.94 -20.97 23.31
C GLY A 270 57.25 -21.01 22.53
N VAL A 271 57.92 -19.86 22.41
CA VAL A 271 59.22 -19.75 21.75
C VAL A 271 60.32 -19.70 22.80
N THR A 272 61.24 -20.67 22.76
CA THR A 272 62.40 -20.73 23.64
C THR A 272 63.55 -19.92 23.05
N CYS A 273 64.03 -18.92 23.78
CA CYS A 273 65.26 -18.19 23.47
C CYS A 273 66.49 -19.09 23.72
N ASN A 274 67.56 -18.90 22.94
CA ASN A 274 68.87 -19.55 23.19
C ASN A 274 69.46 -19.27 24.58
N CYS A 275 68.93 -18.26 25.26
CA CYS A 275 69.23 -17.90 26.64
C CYS A 275 68.47 -18.74 27.69
N GLY A 276 67.61 -19.68 27.29
CA GLY A 276 66.82 -20.55 28.17
C GLY A 276 65.48 -19.98 28.64
N VAL A 277 65.14 -18.75 28.24
CA VAL A 277 63.87 -18.09 28.61
C VAL A 277 62.77 -18.45 27.60
N GLN A 278 61.59 -18.86 28.08
CA GLN A 278 60.41 -19.09 27.26
C GLN A 278 59.54 -17.84 27.14
N TYR A 279 59.11 -17.52 25.92
CA TYR A 279 58.20 -16.43 25.62
C TYR A 279 56.91 -17.01 25.02
N GLU A 280 55.75 -16.58 25.52
CA GLU A 280 54.46 -16.94 24.95
C GLU A 280 54.00 -15.84 23.98
N VAL A 281 53.90 -16.18 22.70
CA VAL A 281 53.45 -15.25 21.65
C VAL A 281 51.96 -15.48 21.40
N SER A 282 51.17 -14.43 21.56
CA SER A 282 49.73 -14.43 21.27
C SER A 282 49.33 -13.20 20.44
N LEU A 283 48.39 -13.39 19.51
CA LEU A 283 47.82 -12.31 18.69
C LEU A 283 46.77 -11.55 19.51
N LYS A 284 47.13 -10.37 20.04
CA LYS A 284 46.18 -9.46 20.71
C LYS A 284 45.52 -8.49 19.72
N ARG A 285 44.26 -8.15 20.00
CA ARG A 285 43.47 -7.15 19.25
C ARG A 285 44.15 -5.78 19.38
N GLY A 286 44.60 -5.20 18.26
CA GLY A 286 44.88 -3.78 18.19
C GLY A 286 43.57 -3.02 18.34
N SER A 287 43.49 -2.17 19.35
CA SER A 287 42.36 -1.29 19.67
C SER A 287 42.14 -0.24 18.59
#